data_AF-A0A934MDE0-F1
#
_entry.id   AF-A0A934MDE0-F1
#
_cell.length_a   1.000
_cell.length_b   1.000
_cell.length_c   1.000
_cell.angle_alpha   90.00
_cell.angle_beta   90.00
_cell.angle_gamma   90.00
#
_symmetry.space_group_name_H-M   'P 1'
#
loop_
_entity.id
_entity.type
_entity.pdbx_description
1 polymer ?
#
loop_
_entity_poly.entity_id
_entity_poly.type
_entity_poly.pdbx_seq_one_letter_code
_entity_poly.pdbx_strand_id
1 'polypeptide(L)'
;MLKLPSLRPTLPQVFILATCLAFFAYMVAGYYAAQDTASRRLALRNLPPATVSIIEFEPARDVGLAREVSVRAQIDPAFAMRRSLLLDGQSRIALIVPILAPEPMEFVDPDMIFGYIVVPLQRGESDAEALRRTLPDPDENGLYGQIHTIAGQRLNQTRLAGGISETIAGWGRVTSRSPVLIQPYDGPREVALSRQLRGGYLRIFLWATIALAAASVTLLVAQHRLRLERRLSHVARHRRPGSGKPNGAKAMARFAPLREQELLEDAGDPQGPVSLIERMRARIGRQMS
;
A
#
# COMPACT_ATOMS: atom_id res chain seq x y z
N MET A 1 17.03 12.43 -37.12
CA MET A 1 16.91 12.55 -35.64
C MET A 1 15.47 12.90 -35.27
N LEU A 2 14.66 11.91 -34.93
CA LEU A 2 13.29 12.12 -34.43
C LEU A 2 13.37 12.66 -33.00
N LYS A 3 13.02 13.93 -32.80
CA LYS A 3 12.81 14.51 -31.47
C LYS A 3 11.52 13.92 -30.89
N LEU A 4 11.64 12.90 -30.04
CA LEU A 4 10.55 12.48 -29.16
C LEU A 4 10.15 13.70 -28.31
N PRO A 5 8.88 14.16 -28.36
CA PRO A 5 8.44 15.23 -27.49
C PRO A 5 8.63 14.78 -26.04
N SER A 6 9.37 15.56 -25.26
CA SER A 6 9.55 15.33 -23.84
C SER A 6 8.19 15.49 -23.14
N LEU A 7 7.49 14.38 -22.97
CA LEU A 7 6.28 14.27 -22.15
C LEU A 7 6.67 14.52 -20.69
N ARG A 8 6.75 15.80 -20.31
CA ARG A 8 6.79 16.17 -18.89
C ARG A 8 5.41 15.84 -18.31
N PRO A 9 5.31 14.91 -17.35
CA PRO A 9 4.03 14.55 -16.78
C PRO A 9 3.44 15.79 -16.11
N THR A 10 2.21 16.10 -16.48
CA THR A 10 1.45 17.16 -15.80
C THR A 10 1.12 16.68 -14.39
N LEU A 11 1.06 17.60 -13.42
CA LEU A 11 0.67 17.32 -12.03
C LEU A 11 -0.48 16.29 -11.87
N PRO A 12 -1.63 16.41 -12.57
CA PRO A 12 -2.71 15.42 -12.45
C PRO A 12 -2.32 14.02 -12.94
N GLN A 13 -1.47 13.89 -13.96
CA GLN A 13 -1.00 12.58 -14.43
C GLN A 13 -0.14 11.88 -13.36
N VAL A 14 0.66 12.63 -12.60
CA VAL A 14 1.43 12.10 -11.47
C VAL A 14 0.50 11.59 -10.37
N PHE A 15 -0.54 12.34 -10.02
CA PHE A 15 -1.52 11.93 -9.01
C PHE A 15 -2.35 10.71 -9.43
N ILE A 16 -2.75 10.64 -10.71
CA ILE A 16 -3.46 9.47 -11.25
C ILE A 16 -2.54 8.23 -11.20
N LEU A 17 -1.27 8.36 -11.61
CA LEU A 17 -0.30 7.27 -11.55
C LEU A 17 -0.07 6.81 -10.10
N ALA A 18 0.11 7.74 -9.17
CA ALA A 18 0.26 7.44 -7.75
C ALA A 18 -0.98 6.74 -7.18
N THR A 19 -2.19 7.14 -7.59
CA THR A 19 -3.45 6.48 -7.21
C THR A 19 -3.48 5.03 -7.70
N CYS A 20 -3.11 4.80 -8.96
CA CYS A 20 -3.05 3.45 -9.54
C CYS A 20 -2.03 2.57 -8.80
N LEU A 21 -0.86 3.12 -8.48
CA LEU A 21 0.18 2.42 -7.74
C LEU A 21 -0.27 2.07 -6.31
N ALA A 22 -0.92 3.01 -5.61
CA ALA A 22 -1.47 2.80 -4.27
C ALA A 22 -2.58 1.72 -4.28
N PHE A 23 -3.46 1.76 -5.28
CA PHE A 23 -4.50 0.76 -5.45
C PHE A 23 -3.92 -0.63 -5.73
N PHE A 24 -2.92 -0.71 -6.61
CA PHE A 24 -2.21 -1.96 -6.87
C PHE A 24 -1.56 -2.52 -5.60
N ALA A 25 -0.86 -1.67 -4.83
CA ALA A 25 -0.27 -2.06 -3.56
C ALA A 25 -1.33 -2.55 -2.55
N TYR A 26 -2.50 -1.89 -2.49
CA TYR A 26 -3.63 -2.33 -1.69
C TYR A 26 -4.13 -3.72 -2.10
N MET A 27 -4.34 -3.95 -3.40
CA MET A 27 -4.78 -5.24 -3.94
C MET A 27 -3.79 -6.36 -3.61
N VAL A 28 -2.50 -6.11 -3.80
CA VAL A 28 -1.43 -7.06 -3.48
C VAL A 28 -1.41 -7.37 -1.97
N ALA A 29 -1.46 -6.34 -1.12
CA ALA A 29 -1.52 -6.53 0.34
C ALA A 29 -2.78 -7.31 0.77
N GLY A 30 -3.93 -7.03 0.15
CA GLY A 30 -5.18 -7.74 0.38
C GLY A 30 -5.13 -9.20 -0.03
N TYR A 31 -4.51 -9.50 -1.18
CA TYR A 31 -4.31 -10.87 -1.64
C TYR A 31 -3.47 -11.68 -0.66
N TYR A 32 -2.31 -11.16 -0.23
CA TYR A 32 -1.47 -11.85 0.74
C TYR A 32 -2.16 -12.04 2.09
N ALA A 33 -2.89 -11.02 2.58
CA ALA A 33 -3.65 -11.15 3.82
C ALA A 33 -4.77 -12.22 3.72
N ALA A 34 -5.44 -12.31 2.57
CA ALA A 34 -6.43 -13.33 2.30
C ALA A 34 -5.81 -14.74 2.23
N GLN A 35 -4.66 -14.89 1.57
CA GLN A 35 -3.91 -16.15 1.54
C GLN A 35 -3.45 -16.59 2.92
N ASP A 36 -2.87 -15.68 3.73
CA ASP A 36 -2.45 -15.99 5.09
C ASP A 36 -3.65 -16.38 5.98
N THR A 37 -4.81 -15.76 5.77
CA THR A 37 -6.04 -16.14 6.48
C THR A 37 -6.52 -17.53 6.05
N ALA A 38 -6.45 -17.84 4.76
CA ALA A 38 -6.81 -19.15 4.24
C ALA A 38 -5.87 -20.24 4.74
N SER A 39 -4.55 -20.01 4.73
CA SER A 39 -3.55 -20.96 5.20
C SER A 39 -3.72 -21.27 6.68
N ARG A 40 -4.04 -20.27 7.51
CA ARG A 40 -4.39 -20.45 8.94
C ARG A 40 -5.64 -21.27 9.16
N ARG A 41 -6.68 -21.06 8.34
CA ARG A 41 -7.91 -21.87 8.42
C ARG A 41 -7.68 -23.31 7.99
N LEU A 42 -6.84 -23.54 6.99
CA LEU A 42 -6.44 -24.89 6.58
C LEU A 42 -5.56 -25.55 7.65
N ALA A 43 -4.61 -24.81 8.21
CA ALA A 43 -3.79 -25.25 9.34
C ALA A 43 -4.66 -25.73 10.51
N LEU A 44 -5.66 -24.96 10.93
CA LEU A 44 -6.57 -25.35 12.02
C LEU A 44 -7.33 -26.67 11.77
N ARG A 45 -7.54 -27.03 10.50
CA ARG A 45 -8.19 -28.31 10.13
C ARG A 45 -7.21 -29.48 10.09
N ASN A 46 -5.92 -29.19 9.96
CA ASN A 46 -4.86 -30.18 9.90
C ASN A 46 -4.23 -30.40 11.28
N LEU A 47 -3.58 -31.55 11.43
CA LEU A 47 -2.74 -31.84 12.59
C LEU A 47 -1.59 -30.82 12.70
N PRO A 48 -1.10 -30.54 13.93
CA PRO A 48 0.09 -29.71 14.10
C PRO A 48 1.31 -30.33 13.40
N PRO A 49 2.31 -29.52 13.01
CA PRO A 49 3.56 -30.03 12.47
C PRO A 49 4.24 -30.96 13.49
N ALA A 50 4.96 -31.97 12.99
CA ALA A 50 5.74 -32.87 13.84
C ALA A 50 6.81 -32.08 14.60
N THR A 51 7.06 -32.49 15.85
CA THR A 51 8.16 -31.93 16.64
C THR A 51 9.48 -32.50 16.14
N VAL A 52 10.41 -31.62 15.77
CA VAL A 52 11.75 -31.98 15.31
C VAL A 52 12.81 -31.35 16.20
N SER A 53 14.00 -31.95 16.28
CA SER A 53 15.15 -31.32 16.95
C SER A 53 15.56 -30.07 16.18
N ILE A 54 15.97 -29.00 16.87
CA ILE A 54 16.44 -27.77 16.19
C ILE A 54 17.64 -28.02 15.27
N ILE A 55 18.44 -29.05 15.56
CA ILE A 55 19.62 -29.41 14.76
C ILE A 55 19.20 -29.98 13.40
N GLU A 56 18.12 -30.76 13.39
CA GLU A 56 17.59 -31.43 12.20
C GLU A 56 16.57 -30.57 11.45
N PHE A 57 16.21 -29.42 12.00
CA PHE A 57 15.17 -28.57 11.45
C PHE A 57 15.52 -28.07 10.04
N GLU A 58 14.73 -28.49 9.08
CA GLU A 58 14.80 -28.08 7.69
C GLU A 58 13.60 -27.18 7.35
N PRO A 59 13.81 -25.87 7.15
CA PRO A 59 12.70 -24.94 6.95
C PRO A 59 11.84 -25.19 5.70
N ALA A 60 12.32 -26.01 4.77
CA ALA A 60 11.58 -26.42 3.57
C ALA A 60 10.64 -27.61 3.82
N ARG A 61 10.87 -28.39 4.89
CA ARG A 61 10.11 -29.61 5.21
C ARG A 61 9.27 -29.47 6.47
N ASP A 62 9.81 -28.80 7.49
CA ASP A 62 9.24 -28.81 8.85
C ASP A 62 8.34 -27.60 9.16
N VAL A 63 8.11 -26.74 8.16
CA VAL A 63 7.27 -25.55 8.29
C VAL A 63 5.86 -25.85 7.76
N GLY A 64 4.86 -25.77 8.64
CA GLY A 64 3.46 -25.97 8.31
C GLY A 64 2.85 -24.82 7.49
N LEU A 65 1.60 -25.01 7.02
CA LEU A 65 0.88 -24.09 6.12
C LEU A 65 0.79 -22.65 6.65
N ALA A 66 0.59 -22.47 7.95
CA ALA A 66 0.52 -21.16 8.59
C ALA A 66 1.89 -20.66 9.12
N ARG A 67 2.98 -21.17 8.53
CA ARG A 67 4.37 -21.02 9.01
C ARG A 67 4.57 -21.56 10.42
N GLU A 68 3.78 -22.56 10.78
CA GLU A 68 3.83 -23.22 12.07
C GLU A 68 5.12 -24.04 12.16
N VAL A 69 5.71 -24.08 13.34
CA VAL A 69 6.85 -24.92 13.65
C VAL A 69 6.64 -25.53 15.03
N SER A 70 7.13 -26.75 15.22
CA SER A 70 7.24 -27.41 16.52
C SER A 70 8.67 -27.91 16.64
N VAL A 71 9.43 -27.36 17.58
CA VAL A 71 10.87 -27.64 17.68
C VAL A 71 11.25 -27.95 19.12
N ARG A 72 11.98 -29.04 19.33
CA ARG A 72 12.63 -29.36 20.61
C ARG A 72 14.00 -28.71 20.63
N ALA A 73 14.22 -27.82 21.61
CA ALA A 73 15.48 -27.10 21.74
C ALA A 73 15.79 -26.77 23.21
N GLN A 74 17.07 -26.56 23.49
CA GLN A 74 17.51 -25.99 24.75
C GLN A 74 17.48 -24.46 24.68
N ILE A 75 17.02 -23.81 25.74
CA ILE A 75 16.93 -22.35 25.83
C ILE A 75 18.02 -21.84 26.76
N ASP A 76 18.81 -20.87 26.31
CA ASP A 76 19.82 -20.19 27.13
C ASP A 76 19.40 -18.75 27.42
N PRO A 77 18.79 -18.50 28.60
CA PRO A 77 18.37 -17.16 29.00
C PRO A 77 19.53 -16.24 29.37
N ALA A 78 20.76 -16.76 29.57
CA ALA A 78 21.90 -15.95 29.99
C ALA A 78 22.32 -14.93 28.92
N PHE A 79 22.05 -15.24 27.65
CA PHE A 79 22.34 -14.39 26.50
C PHE A 79 21.07 -13.79 25.89
N ALA A 80 20.00 -13.69 26.68
CA ALA A 80 18.78 -13.04 26.25
C ALA A 80 18.98 -11.53 26.07
N MET A 81 18.37 -10.95 25.03
CA MET A 81 18.47 -9.51 24.75
C MET A 81 17.11 -8.90 24.43
N ARG A 82 16.90 -7.65 24.86
CA ARG A 82 15.70 -6.87 24.50
C ARG A 82 15.95 -6.06 23.25
N ARG A 83 15.07 -6.17 22.25
CA ARG A 83 15.17 -5.40 21.01
C ARG A 83 13.79 -4.90 20.57
N SER A 84 13.73 -3.69 20.03
CA SER A 84 12.53 -3.20 19.36
C SER A 84 12.41 -3.87 17.99
N LEU A 85 11.30 -4.57 17.74
CA LEU A 85 11.01 -5.29 16.52
C LEU A 85 9.66 -4.87 15.95
N LEU A 86 9.56 -4.91 14.63
CA LEU A 86 8.28 -4.76 13.94
C LEU A 86 7.61 -6.14 13.84
N LEU A 87 6.67 -6.41 14.75
CA LEU A 87 5.88 -7.64 14.80
C LEU A 87 4.43 -7.31 14.46
N ASP A 88 3.84 -8.05 13.52
CA ASP A 88 2.46 -7.85 13.04
C ASP A 88 2.16 -6.39 12.59
N GLY A 89 3.17 -5.70 12.05
CA GLY A 89 3.06 -4.30 11.64
C GLY A 89 3.06 -3.28 12.78
N GLN A 90 3.41 -3.69 14.01
CA GLN A 90 3.56 -2.82 15.16
C GLN A 90 4.97 -2.91 15.75
N SER A 91 5.55 -1.77 16.10
CA SER A 91 6.82 -1.74 16.84
C SER A 91 6.55 -2.22 18.27
N ARG A 92 7.21 -3.29 18.69
CA ARG A 92 7.11 -3.86 20.03
C ARG A 92 8.49 -4.22 20.54
N ILE A 93 8.71 -4.07 21.85
CA ILE A 93 9.90 -4.60 22.49
C ILE A 93 9.72 -6.11 22.58
N ALA A 94 10.70 -6.88 22.13
CA ALA A 94 10.73 -8.32 22.23
C ALA A 94 12.00 -8.76 22.94
N LEU A 95 11.86 -9.82 23.74
CA LEU A 95 12.96 -10.58 24.29
C LEU A 95 13.40 -11.63 23.25
N ILE A 96 14.66 -11.58 22.87
CA ILE A 96 15.29 -12.52 21.96
C ILE A 96 16.12 -13.46 22.81
N VAL A 97 15.83 -14.76 22.75
CA VAL A 97 16.52 -15.78 23.54
C VAL A 97 17.17 -16.80 22.60
N PRO A 98 18.49 -17.04 22.71
CA PRO A 98 19.15 -18.08 21.94
C PRO A 98 18.61 -19.47 22.21
N ILE A 99 18.57 -20.29 21.16
CA ILE A 99 18.27 -21.72 21.25
C ILE A 99 19.47 -22.55 20.80
N LEU A 100 19.74 -23.61 21.56
CA LEU A 100 20.82 -24.55 21.37
C LEU A 100 20.27 -25.95 21.10
N ALA A 101 21.18 -26.84 20.73
CA ALA A 101 20.91 -28.26 20.64
C ALA A 101 20.31 -28.79 21.96
N PRO A 102 19.24 -29.62 21.92
CA PRO A 102 18.69 -30.22 23.13
C PRO A 102 19.65 -31.22 23.78
N GLU A 103 20.46 -31.90 22.96
CA GLU A 103 21.40 -32.95 23.39
C GLU A 103 22.78 -32.67 22.81
N PRO A 104 23.88 -32.94 23.56
CA PRO A 104 25.23 -32.78 23.03
C PRO A 104 25.47 -33.80 21.92
N MET A 105 25.95 -33.35 20.76
CA MET A 105 26.32 -34.23 19.65
C MET A 105 27.81 -34.18 19.38
N GLU A 106 28.41 -35.31 19.02
CA GLU A 106 29.87 -35.42 18.79
C GLU A 106 30.42 -34.44 17.74
N PHE A 107 29.58 -34.03 16.77
CA PHE A 107 29.98 -33.18 15.64
C PHE A 107 29.50 -31.73 15.72
N VAL A 108 28.86 -31.35 16.82
CA VAL A 108 28.28 -30.02 17.02
C VAL A 108 28.78 -29.46 18.34
N ASP A 109 29.33 -28.25 18.31
CA ASP A 109 29.70 -27.56 19.55
C ASP A 109 28.44 -27.40 20.42
N PRO A 110 28.42 -27.92 21.66
CA PRO A 110 27.23 -27.85 22.51
C PRO A 110 26.78 -26.41 22.78
N ASP A 111 27.66 -25.42 22.59
CA ASP A 111 27.34 -24.01 22.77
C ASP A 111 26.89 -23.28 21.48
N MET A 112 26.79 -24.01 20.37
CA MET A 112 26.39 -23.48 19.08
C MET A 112 24.91 -23.08 19.10
N ILE A 113 24.65 -21.84 18.66
CA ILE A 113 23.31 -21.29 18.62
C ILE A 113 22.67 -21.59 17.27
N PHE A 114 21.58 -22.34 17.29
CA PHE A 114 20.85 -22.76 16.10
C PHE A 114 19.76 -21.78 15.68
N GLY A 115 19.32 -20.91 16.58
CA GLY A 115 18.28 -19.94 16.29
C GLY A 115 17.97 -19.04 17.47
N TYR A 116 16.83 -18.38 17.39
CA TYR A 116 16.36 -17.50 18.44
C TYR A 116 14.84 -17.60 18.60
N ILE A 117 14.41 -17.58 19.86
CA ILE A 117 13.04 -17.35 20.23
C ILE A 117 12.81 -15.85 20.33
N VAL A 118 11.70 -15.37 19.77
CA VAL A 118 11.29 -13.97 19.81
C VAL A 118 9.99 -13.87 20.63
N VAL A 119 10.12 -13.43 21.88
CA VAL A 119 9.00 -13.27 22.82
C VAL A 119 8.59 -11.79 22.89
N PRO A 120 7.42 -11.39 22.38
CA PRO A 120 6.96 -10.02 22.50
C PRO A 120 6.62 -9.68 23.96
N LEU A 121 7.26 -8.64 24.51
CA LEU A 121 7.05 -8.18 25.88
C LEU A 121 5.78 -7.35 26.01
N GLN A 122 5.05 -7.57 27.09
CA GLN A 122 3.95 -6.71 27.54
C GLN A 122 4.50 -5.53 28.36
N ARG A 123 3.71 -4.47 28.49
CA ARG A 123 4.14 -3.26 29.18
C ARG A 123 4.36 -3.54 30.67
N GLY A 124 5.60 -3.34 31.14
CA GLY A 124 5.98 -3.59 32.52
C GLY A 124 6.32 -5.06 32.84
N GLU A 125 6.32 -5.94 31.83
CA GLU A 125 6.64 -7.36 31.99
C GLU A 125 8.15 -7.57 32.19
N SER A 126 8.51 -8.42 33.14
CA SER A 126 9.88 -8.89 33.32
C SER A 126 10.23 -10.00 32.31
N ASP A 127 11.53 -10.22 32.09
CA ASP A 127 11.98 -11.25 31.12
C ASP A 127 11.57 -12.66 31.57
N ALA A 128 11.62 -12.94 32.87
CA ALA A 128 11.20 -14.21 33.43
C ALA A 128 9.69 -14.45 33.30
N GLU A 129 8.86 -13.43 33.52
CA GLU A 129 7.40 -13.52 33.31
C GLU A 129 7.08 -13.78 31.83
N ALA A 130 7.75 -13.09 30.92
CA ALA A 130 7.54 -13.26 29.48
C ALA A 130 7.86 -14.69 29.03
N LEU A 131 8.96 -15.26 29.53
CA LEU A 131 9.34 -16.64 29.22
C LEU A 131 8.35 -17.64 29.82
N ARG A 132 7.95 -17.48 31.09
CA ARG A 132 6.96 -18.36 31.74
C ARG A 132 5.59 -18.33 31.07
N ARG A 133 5.19 -17.18 30.51
CA ARG A 133 3.92 -17.03 29.79
C ARG A 133 3.92 -17.78 28.46
N THR A 134 5.06 -17.80 27.77
CA THR A 134 5.13 -18.22 26.36
C THR A 134 5.75 -19.58 26.15
N LEU A 135 6.60 -20.04 27.06
CA LEU A 135 7.21 -21.36 26.99
C LEU A 135 6.36 -22.35 27.78
N PRO A 136 6.16 -23.58 27.26
CA PRO A 136 5.55 -24.64 28.04
C PRO A 136 6.49 -25.07 29.18
N ASP A 137 5.96 -25.88 30.09
CA ASP A 137 6.77 -26.52 31.12
C ASP A 137 7.95 -27.27 30.49
N PRO A 138 9.13 -27.22 31.12
CA PRO A 138 10.33 -27.84 30.59
C PRO A 138 10.16 -29.36 30.58
N ASP A 139 10.56 -29.97 29.47
CA ASP A 139 10.58 -31.43 29.35
C ASP A 139 11.71 -32.00 30.21
N GLU A 140 12.90 -31.38 30.12
CA GLU A 140 14.14 -31.83 30.74
C GLU A 140 15.07 -30.64 31.05
N ASN A 141 16.10 -30.89 31.87
CA ASN A 141 17.19 -29.93 32.10
C ASN A 141 18.41 -30.36 31.29
N GLY A 142 18.90 -29.49 30.41
CA GLY A 142 20.15 -29.72 29.68
C GLY A 142 21.32 -28.94 30.30
N LEU A 143 22.45 -28.90 29.59
CA LEU A 143 23.70 -28.29 30.06
C LEU A 143 23.65 -26.77 30.31
N TYR A 144 23.08 -25.98 29.39
CA TYR A 144 23.02 -24.52 29.46
C TYR A 144 21.68 -23.95 29.95
N GLY A 145 20.67 -24.80 30.09
CA GLY A 145 19.31 -24.38 30.43
C GLY A 145 18.27 -25.48 30.21
N GLN A 146 17.02 -25.09 30.29
CA GLN A 146 15.89 -26.00 30.16
C GLN A 146 15.64 -26.38 28.70
N ILE A 147 15.22 -27.62 28.48
CA ILE A 147 14.83 -28.15 27.18
C ILE A 147 13.31 -28.03 27.08
N HIS A 148 12.84 -27.41 26.01
CA HIS A 148 11.42 -27.20 25.76
C HIS A 148 11.04 -27.66 24.36
N THR A 149 9.84 -28.21 24.24
CA THR A 149 9.14 -28.37 22.97
C THR A 149 8.40 -27.08 22.62
N ILE A 150 8.99 -26.27 21.75
CA ILE A 150 8.51 -24.93 21.41
C ILE A 150 7.60 -25.00 20.18
N ALA A 151 6.31 -24.74 20.37
CA ALA A 151 5.36 -24.53 19.29
C ALA A 151 5.18 -23.03 18.98
N GLY A 152 5.27 -22.66 17.71
CA GLY A 152 5.17 -21.26 17.33
C GLY A 152 5.10 -21.01 15.83
N GLN A 153 5.33 -19.75 15.46
CA GLN A 153 5.40 -19.31 14.08
C GLN A 153 6.85 -18.96 13.70
N ARG A 154 7.31 -19.47 12.55
CA ARG A 154 8.59 -19.05 11.97
C ARG A 154 8.50 -17.62 11.44
N LEU A 155 9.47 -16.79 11.84
CA LEU A 155 9.62 -15.43 11.34
C LEU A 155 10.59 -15.41 10.15
N ASN A 156 10.13 -14.91 9.00
CA ASN A 156 10.96 -14.72 7.81
C ASN A 156 11.67 -13.35 7.86
N GLN A 157 12.58 -13.17 8.83
CA GLN A 157 13.31 -11.91 9.01
C GLN A 157 14.83 -12.14 8.96
N THR A 158 15.35 -12.48 7.77
CA THR A 158 16.78 -12.82 7.56
C THR A 158 17.73 -11.71 7.99
N ARG A 159 17.36 -10.44 7.76
CA ARG A 159 18.15 -9.28 8.21
C ARG A 159 18.21 -9.17 9.74
N LEU A 160 17.10 -9.48 10.41
CA LEU A 160 17.07 -9.49 11.87
C LEU A 160 17.96 -10.61 12.40
N ALA A 161 17.83 -11.80 11.84
CA ALA A 161 18.65 -12.96 12.22
C ALA A 161 20.15 -12.63 12.10
N GLY A 162 20.59 -12.08 10.94
CA GLY A 162 21.99 -11.66 10.75
C GLY A 162 22.47 -10.63 11.78
N GLY A 163 21.67 -9.58 12.04
CA GLY A 163 22.04 -8.57 13.03
C GLY A 163 22.03 -9.08 14.49
N ILE A 164 21.27 -10.13 14.80
CA ILE A 164 21.34 -10.82 16.10
C ILE A 164 22.62 -11.66 16.16
N SER A 165 22.91 -12.42 15.10
CA SER A 165 24.10 -13.27 15.02
C SER A 165 25.39 -12.47 15.14
N GLU A 166 25.48 -11.30 14.50
CA GLU A 166 26.62 -10.39 14.65
C GLU A 166 26.80 -9.92 16.10
N THR A 167 25.71 -9.60 16.78
CA THR A 167 25.75 -9.16 18.19
C THR A 167 26.26 -10.28 19.10
N ILE A 168 25.78 -11.50 18.88
CA ILE A 168 26.13 -12.69 19.66
C ILE A 168 27.55 -13.17 19.36
N ALA A 169 28.00 -13.06 18.11
CA ALA A 169 29.39 -13.31 17.76
C ALA A 169 30.33 -12.35 18.51
N GLY A 170 29.89 -11.10 18.74
CA GLY A 170 30.60 -10.14 19.60
C GLY A 170 30.75 -10.58 21.06
N TRP A 171 29.93 -11.53 21.52
CA TRP A 171 30.03 -12.16 22.85
C TRP A 171 30.84 -13.47 22.85
N GLY A 172 31.43 -13.84 21.72
CA GLY A 172 32.27 -15.04 21.59
C GLY A 172 31.48 -16.34 21.36
N ARG A 173 30.21 -16.27 20.97
CA ARG A 173 29.38 -17.45 20.69
C ARG A 173 29.30 -17.74 19.20
N VAL A 174 29.29 -19.02 18.84
CA VAL A 174 29.13 -19.47 17.46
C VAL A 174 27.66 -19.59 17.12
N THR A 175 27.28 -19.12 15.93
CA THR A 175 25.90 -19.20 15.42
C THR A 175 25.86 -20.06 14.17
N SER A 176 24.75 -20.76 13.96
CA SER A 176 24.51 -21.50 12.73
C SER A 176 24.47 -20.55 11.52
N ARG A 177 24.77 -21.09 10.33
CA ARG A 177 24.78 -20.29 9.08
C ARG A 177 23.41 -19.71 8.75
N SER A 178 22.33 -20.34 9.21
CA SER A 178 20.97 -19.91 8.95
C SER A 178 20.13 -20.05 10.22
N PRO A 179 20.29 -19.13 11.18
CA PRO A 179 19.60 -19.25 12.45
C PRO A 179 18.11 -19.02 12.26
N VAL A 180 17.31 -19.90 12.87
CA VAL A 180 15.86 -19.87 12.75
C VAL A 180 15.29 -18.89 13.77
N LEU A 181 14.35 -18.04 13.34
CA LEU A 181 13.59 -17.17 14.24
C LEU A 181 12.23 -17.78 14.49
N ILE A 182 11.92 -18.06 15.76
CA ILE A 182 10.65 -18.67 16.19
C ILE A 182 9.94 -17.71 17.13
N GLN A 183 8.70 -17.36 16.83
CA GLN A 183 7.82 -16.65 17.75
C GLN A 183 6.88 -17.68 18.40
N PRO A 184 7.04 -18.01 19.69
CA PRO A 184 6.16 -18.96 20.36
C PRO A 184 4.72 -18.46 20.40
N TYR A 185 3.78 -19.40 20.48
CA TYR A 185 2.39 -19.05 20.67
C TYR A 185 2.11 -18.60 22.10
N ASP A 186 1.37 -17.51 22.22
CA ASP A 186 0.85 -16.99 23.49
C ASP A 186 -0.45 -17.76 23.81
N GLY A 187 -0.29 -19.02 24.25
CA GLY A 187 -1.38 -19.94 24.55
C GLY A 187 -1.65 -21.02 23.49
N PRO A 188 -2.85 -21.63 23.49
CA PRO A 188 -3.17 -22.75 22.61
C PRO A 188 -3.06 -22.39 21.12
N ARG A 189 -2.65 -23.38 20.32
CA ARG A 189 -2.53 -23.29 18.85
C ARG A 189 -3.76 -22.65 18.21
N GLU A 190 -4.96 -23.05 18.61
CA GLU A 190 -6.21 -22.56 18.05
C GLU A 190 -6.39 -21.05 18.23
N VAL A 191 -6.06 -20.54 19.41
CA VAL A 191 -6.13 -19.11 19.75
C VAL A 191 -5.10 -18.33 18.94
N ALA A 192 -3.88 -18.86 18.82
CA ALA A 192 -2.82 -18.20 18.07
C ALA A 192 -3.13 -18.09 16.58
N LEU A 193 -3.64 -19.17 15.95
CA LEU A 193 -3.94 -19.20 14.52
C LEU A 193 -5.22 -18.42 14.16
N SER A 194 -6.21 -18.39 15.06
CA SER A 194 -7.45 -17.63 14.85
C SER A 194 -7.26 -16.11 15.01
N ARG A 195 -6.18 -15.67 15.65
CA ARG A 195 -5.89 -14.25 15.84
C ARG A 195 -5.69 -13.54 14.50
N GLN A 196 -6.61 -12.64 14.15
CA GLN A 196 -6.50 -11.86 12.93
C GLN A 196 -5.27 -10.92 13.02
N LEU A 197 -4.30 -11.09 12.13
CA LEU A 197 -3.18 -10.16 12.02
C LEU A 197 -3.75 -8.81 11.58
N ARG A 198 -3.65 -7.80 12.45
CA ARG A 198 -4.03 -6.43 12.11
C ARG A 198 -2.95 -5.83 11.21
N GLY A 199 -3.01 -6.13 9.92
CA GLY A 199 -2.14 -5.52 8.92
C GLY A 199 -2.42 -4.02 8.80
N GLY A 200 -1.69 -3.19 9.56
CA GLY A 200 -1.81 -1.72 9.50
C GLY A 200 -1.61 -1.17 8.08
N TYR A 201 -0.75 -1.82 7.29
CA TYR A 201 -0.46 -1.46 5.91
C TYR A 201 -1.68 -1.50 4.98
N LEU A 202 -2.57 -2.48 5.14
CA LEU A 202 -3.75 -2.59 4.27
C LEU A 202 -4.68 -1.39 4.45
N ARG A 203 -4.84 -0.92 5.69
CA ARG A 203 -5.58 0.32 5.97
C ARG A 203 -4.85 1.55 5.43
N ILE A 204 -3.53 1.62 5.58
CA ILE A 204 -2.73 2.74 5.05
C ILE A 204 -2.88 2.85 3.53
N PHE A 205 -2.75 1.75 2.79
CA PHE A 205 -2.89 1.76 1.33
C PHE A 205 -4.33 2.06 0.89
N LEU A 206 -5.34 1.58 1.63
CA LEU A 206 -6.74 1.95 1.38
C LEU A 206 -6.94 3.46 1.49
N TRP A 207 -6.52 4.07 2.61
CA TRP A 207 -6.65 5.50 2.85
C TRP A 207 -5.82 6.33 1.88
N ALA A 208 -4.60 5.90 1.56
CA ALA A 208 -3.76 6.54 0.56
C ALA A 208 -4.43 6.53 -0.82
N THR A 209 -5.04 5.41 -1.21
CA THR A 209 -5.78 5.30 -2.49
C THR A 209 -6.95 6.26 -2.53
N ILE A 210 -7.75 6.33 -1.46
CA ILE A 210 -8.89 7.25 -1.35
C ILE A 210 -8.42 8.71 -1.43
N ALA A 211 -7.39 9.07 -0.68
CA ALA A 211 -6.84 10.44 -0.66
C ALA A 211 -6.28 10.86 -2.02
N LEU A 212 -5.52 9.99 -2.68
CA LEU A 212 -4.94 10.26 -4.00
C LEU A 212 -6.02 10.33 -5.09
N ALA A 213 -7.05 9.49 -5.01
CA ALA A 213 -8.20 9.56 -5.92
C ALA A 213 -8.94 10.90 -5.77
N ALA A 214 -9.22 11.32 -4.53
CA ALA A 214 -9.86 12.60 -4.25
C ALA A 214 -9.02 13.78 -4.77
N ALA A 215 -7.70 13.79 -4.53
CA ALA A 215 -6.78 14.80 -5.04
C ALA A 215 -6.73 14.84 -6.58
N SER A 216 -6.76 13.67 -7.23
CA SER A 216 -6.81 13.56 -8.69
C SER A 216 -8.09 14.19 -9.26
N VAL A 217 -9.24 13.90 -8.65
CA VAL A 217 -10.53 14.47 -9.07
C VAL A 217 -10.56 15.98 -8.86
N THR A 218 -10.11 16.50 -7.71
CA THR A 218 -10.12 17.96 -7.46
C THR A 218 -9.20 18.71 -8.42
N LEU A 219 -8.01 18.16 -8.72
CA LEU A 219 -7.10 18.74 -9.71
C LEU A 219 -7.68 18.73 -11.13
N LEU A 220 -8.35 17.65 -11.53
CA LEU A 220 -9.02 17.58 -12.84
C LEU A 220 -10.16 18.59 -12.93
N VAL A 221 -10.98 18.72 -11.88
CA VAL A 221 -12.06 19.72 -11.83
C VAL A 221 -11.49 21.15 -11.88
N ALA A 222 -10.43 21.43 -11.12
CA ALA A 222 -9.76 22.73 -11.13
C ALA A 222 -9.17 23.06 -12.52
N GLN A 223 -8.51 22.11 -13.16
CA GLN A 223 -8.02 22.28 -14.53
C GLN A 223 -9.15 22.47 -15.54
N HIS A 224 -10.26 21.75 -15.38
CA HIS A 224 -11.42 21.91 -16.25
C HIS A 224 -12.02 23.31 -16.11
N ARG A 225 -12.18 23.81 -14.88
CA ARG A 225 -12.64 25.19 -14.60
C ARG A 225 -11.71 26.24 -15.20
N LEU A 226 -10.40 26.11 -14.98
CA LEU A 226 -9.41 27.02 -15.58
C LEU A 226 -9.41 26.99 -17.11
N ARG A 227 -9.61 25.82 -17.72
CA ARG A 227 -9.75 25.69 -19.19
C ARG A 227 -11.03 26.36 -19.69
N LEU A 228 -12.14 26.22 -18.98
CA LEU A 228 -13.40 26.90 -19.31
C LEU A 228 -13.25 28.42 -19.21
N GLU A 229 -12.68 28.94 -18.11
CA GLU A 229 -12.43 30.37 -17.93
C GLU A 229 -11.50 30.94 -19.02
N ARG A 230 -10.45 30.20 -19.40
CA ARG A 230 -9.58 30.57 -20.53
C ARG A 230 -10.35 30.61 -21.85
N ARG A 231 -11.22 29.63 -22.11
CA ARG A 231 -12.06 29.62 -23.33
C ARG A 231 -13.03 30.81 -23.35
N LEU A 232 -13.69 31.09 -22.23
CA LEU A 232 -14.63 32.21 -22.11
C LEU A 232 -13.92 33.56 -22.24
N SER A 233 -12.75 33.74 -21.63
CA SER A 233 -11.97 34.98 -21.75
C SER A 233 -11.40 35.18 -23.17
N HIS A 234 -11.02 34.12 -23.89
CA HIS A 234 -10.65 34.22 -25.31
C HIS A 234 -11.84 34.63 -26.19
N VAL A 235 -13.03 34.07 -25.96
CA VAL A 235 -14.25 34.48 -26.67
C VAL A 235 -14.63 35.92 -26.36
N ALA A 236 -14.49 36.36 -25.10
CA ALA A 236 -14.74 37.75 -24.70
C ALA A 236 -13.74 38.75 -25.33
N ARG A 237 -12.47 38.38 -25.52
CA ARG A 237 -11.48 39.23 -26.21
C ARG A 237 -11.72 39.35 -27.73
N HIS A 238 -12.34 38.35 -28.36
CA HIS A 238 -12.75 38.42 -29.77
C HIS A 238 -14.12 39.10 -29.97
N ARG A 239 -14.91 39.27 -28.90
CA ARG A 239 -16.02 40.23 -28.82
C ARG A 239 -15.54 41.53 -28.17
N ARG A 240 -14.54 42.20 -28.74
CA ARG A 240 -14.50 43.66 -28.54
C ARG A 240 -15.74 44.23 -29.24
N PRO A 241 -16.63 44.98 -28.57
CA PRO A 241 -17.50 45.88 -29.30
C PRO A 241 -16.54 46.80 -30.04
N GLY A 242 -16.58 46.78 -31.37
CA GLY A 242 -15.85 47.75 -32.15
C GLY A 242 -16.28 49.13 -31.67
N SER A 243 -15.40 49.81 -30.94
CA SER A 243 -15.52 51.23 -30.62
C SER A 243 -15.24 52.04 -31.89
N GLY A 244 -15.91 51.70 -32.99
CA GLY A 244 -16.03 52.53 -34.16
C GLY A 244 -17.14 53.51 -33.86
N LYS A 245 -16.81 54.75 -33.52
CA LYS A 245 -17.78 55.84 -33.61
C LYS A 245 -18.40 55.78 -35.02
N PRO A 246 -19.74 55.74 -35.16
CA PRO A 246 -20.37 55.65 -36.47
C PRO A 246 -20.12 56.96 -37.23
N ASN A 247 -19.16 56.97 -38.15
CA ASN A 247 -18.80 58.15 -38.96
C ASN A 247 -19.76 58.38 -40.15
N GLY A 248 -21.04 58.03 -40.01
CA GLY A 248 -22.01 58.21 -41.10
C GLY A 248 -23.44 58.29 -40.62
N ALA A 249 -24.20 59.24 -41.19
CA ALA A 249 -25.59 59.52 -40.83
C ALA A 249 -26.51 58.28 -40.90
N LYS A 250 -26.25 57.35 -41.82
CA LYS A 250 -27.01 56.07 -41.94
C LYS A 250 -26.73 55.09 -40.79
N ALA A 251 -25.59 55.19 -40.11
CA ALA A 251 -25.24 54.30 -39.00
C ALA A 251 -25.82 54.78 -37.66
N MET A 252 -26.06 56.09 -37.48
CA MET A 252 -26.76 56.62 -36.31
C MET A 252 -28.25 56.25 -36.30
N ALA A 253 -28.90 56.18 -37.46
CA ALA A 253 -30.32 55.81 -37.58
C ALA A 253 -30.65 54.37 -37.11
N ARG A 254 -29.66 53.46 -37.10
CA ARG A 254 -29.84 52.07 -36.64
C ARG A 254 -29.79 51.89 -35.12
N PHE A 255 -29.39 52.93 -34.39
CA PHE A 255 -29.31 52.93 -32.92
C PHE A 255 -30.31 53.90 -32.28
N ALA A 256 -31.23 54.48 -33.05
CA ALA A 256 -32.35 55.23 -32.50
C ALA A 256 -33.28 54.26 -31.73
N PRO A 257 -33.79 54.67 -30.55
CA PRO A 257 -34.75 53.86 -29.80
C PRO A 257 -35.96 53.53 -30.69
N LEU A 258 -36.42 52.27 -30.63
CA LEU A 258 -37.47 51.64 -31.45
C LEU A 258 -38.81 52.40 -31.58
N ARG A 259 -38.97 53.55 -30.91
CA ARG A 259 -40.17 54.38 -30.95
C ARG A 259 -40.21 55.38 -32.12
N GLU A 260 -39.07 55.64 -32.77
CA GLU A 260 -38.98 56.64 -33.86
C GLU A 260 -38.81 56.03 -35.26
N GLN A 261 -38.67 54.70 -35.36
CA GLN A 261 -38.50 54.02 -36.66
C GLN A 261 -39.82 53.78 -37.41
N GLU A 262 -40.99 53.87 -36.74
CA GLU A 262 -42.30 53.68 -37.38
C GLU A 262 -42.76 54.88 -38.23
N LEU A 263 -42.19 56.08 -38.04
CA LEU A 263 -42.64 57.29 -38.76
C LEU A 263 -41.94 57.55 -40.11
N LEU A 264 -41.00 56.69 -40.51
CA LEU A 264 -40.18 56.87 -41.72
C LEU A 264 -40.43 55.80 -42.81
N GLU A 265 -41.31 54.83 -42.58
CA GLU A 265 -41.62 53.77 -43.56
C GLU A 265 -42.69 54.15 -44.60
N ASP A 266 -43.31 55.33 -44.52
CA ASP A 266 -44.42 55.72 -45.42
C ASP A 266 -43.97 56.53 -46.66
N ALA A 267 -42.72 56.38 -47.09
CA ALA A 267 -42.19 57.02 -48.30
C ALA A 267 -41.48 56.00 -49.20
N GLY A 268 -42.27 55.28 -50.00
CA GLY A 268 -41.91 54.84 -51.36
C GLY A 268 -40.67 53.95 -51.53
N ASP A 269 -40.90 52.64 -51.60
CA ASP A 269 -40.01 51.61 -52.16
C ASP A 269 -39.68 51.89 -53.66
N PRO A 270 -38.69 51.26 -54.35
CA PRO A 270 -38.03 50.00 -54.01
C PRO A 270 -36.51 49.88 -54.30
N GLN A 271 -35.83 49.04 -53.50
CA GLN A 271 -34.73 48.10 -53.88
C GLN A 271 -33.84 47.81 -52.65
N GLY A 272 -34.37 47.03 -51.71
CA GLY A 272 -33.62 46.41 -50.63
C GLY A 272 -32.96 45.08 -51.06
N PRO A 273 -31.83 44.68 -50.45
CA PRO A 273 -31.08 43.51 -50.89
C PRO A 273 -31.83 42.21 -50.62
N VAL A 274 -32.13 41.49 -51.70
CA VAL A 274 -32.68 40.12 -51.75
C VAL A 274 -32.09 39.25 -50.65
N SER A 275 -32.98 38.71 -49.82
CA SER A 275 -32.63 37.86 -48.69
C SER A 275 -31.84 36.63 -49.16
N LEU A 276 -30.87 36.19 -48.35
CA LEU A 276 -30.03 35.02 -48.66
C LEU A 276 -30.85 33.72 -48.82
N ILE A 277 -32.07 33.72 -48.27
CA ILE A 277 -33.06 32.64 -48.35
C ILE A 277 -33.70 32.57 -49.76
N GLU A 278 -33.98 33.71 -50.40
CA GLU A 278 -34.48 33.74 -51.79
C GLU A 278 -33.43 33.30 -52.80
N ARG A 279 -32.15 33.62 -52.58
CA ARG A 279 -31.05 33.12 -53.44
C ARG A 279 -30.86 31.61 -53.33
N MET A 280 -31.11 31.01 -52.16
CA MET A 280 -31.07 29.55 -52.03
C MET A 280 -32.25 28.88 -52.72
N ARG A 281 -33.46 29.46 -52.64
CA ARG A 281 -34.65 28.92 -53.33
C ARG A 281 -34.49 28.92 -54.85
N ALA A 282 -33.92 29.99 -55.42
CA ALA A 282 -33.67 30.08 -56.86
C ALA A 282 -32.57 29.09 -57.35
N ARG A 283 -31.64 28.70 -56.47
CA ARG A 283 -30.56 27.75 -56.82
C ARG A 283 -31.04 26.30 -56.80
N ILE A 284 -31.97 25.95 -55.91
CA ILE A 284 -32.57 24.62 -55.83
C ILE A 284 -33.52 24.37 -57.01
N GLY A 285 -34.24 25.41 -57.48
CA GLY A 285 -35.13 25.30 -58.65
C GLY A 285 -34.44 25.09 -60.00
N ARG A 286 -33.14 25.39 -60.14
CA ARG A 286 -32.37 25.21 -61.40
C ARG A 286 -31.64 23.87 -61.53
N GLN A 287 -31.66 23.02 -60.50
CA GLN A 287 -31.04 21.68 -60.55
C GLN A 287 -32.05 20.56 -60.83
N MET A 288 -33.33 20.89 -61.04
CA MET A 288 -34.38 19.92 -61.38
C MET A 288 -35.11 20.24 -62.70
N SER A 289 -34.46 20.99 -63.60
CA SER A 289 -34.87 21.17 -65.00
C SER A 289 -33.79 20.66 -65.94
#